data_AF-A0A2M7L1U1-F1
#
_entry.id   AF-A0A2M7L1U1-F1
#
_cell.length_a   1.000
_cell.length_b   1.000
_cell.length_c   1.000
_cell.angle_alpha   90.00
_cell.angle_beta   90.00
_cell.angle_gamma   90.00
#
_symmetry.space_group_name_H-M   'P 1'
#
loop_
_entity.id
_entity.type
_entity.pdbx_description
1 polymer ?
#
loop_
_entity_poly.entity_id
_entity_poly.type
_entity_poly.pdbx_seq_one_letter_code
_entity_poly.pdbx_strand_id
1 'polypeptide(L)'
;MNTTATLTATLIVFTFAFSRLAGAQTARSAERHPNLFVDADEIAAVRAKVQAGESPWKAAYDRMITSANEALSAPLQSVTSGGPMHPNGDIHDYWNIYVAPGQKPPNPDAHHDANAQQGVSGAVRYLGLGYAFTGDSK
;
A
#
# COMPACT_ATOMS: atom_id res chain seq x y z
N MET A 1 70.79 17.27 -33.95
CA MET A 1 71.78 16.39 -33.29
C MET A 1 71.59 16.52 -31.79
N ASN A 2 71.20 15.41 -31.16
CA ASN A 2 71.51 14.98 -29.78
C ASN A 2 70.99 15.85 -28.61
N THR A 3 70.34 15.38 -27.54
CA THR A 3 69.93 14.05 -27.05
C THR A 3 68.91 14.28 -25.92
N THR A 4 67.97 13.34 -25.75
CA THR A 4 66.99 13.18 -24.66
C THR A 4 67.60 13.06 -23.26
N ALA A 5 66.87 13.54 -22.24
CA ALA A 5 66.88 12.98 -20.89
C ALA A 5 65.51 13.18 -20.23
N THR A 6 64.80 12.06 -20.06
CA THR A 6 63.58 11.91 -19.26
C THR A 6 64.00 11.46 -17.86
N LEU A 7 63.43 12.03 -16.78
CA LEU A 7 63.28 11.35 -15.50
C LEU A 7 62.16 12.02 -14.67
N THR A 8 61.41 11.16 -14.01
CA THR A 8 60.03 11.29 -13.53
C THR A 8 59.98 11.66 -12.04
N ALA A 9 58.83 12.19 -11.62
CA ALA A 9 58.07 11.81 -10.39
C ALA A 9 57.93 12.85 -9.25
N THR A 10 56.67 13.29 -9.10
CA THR A 10 55.85 13.31 -7.87
C THR A 10 56.08 14.41 -6.83
N LEU A 11 55.07 15.25 -6.56
CA LEU A 11 54.62 15.52 -5.17
C LEU A 11 53.22 16.16 -5.00
N ILE A 12 52.35 15.37 -4.35
CA ILE A 12 51.27 15.66 -3.39
C ILE A 12 50.07 16.53 -3.83
N VAL A 13 48.98 15.82 -4.08
CA VAL A 13 47.59 16.26 -3.99
C VAL A 13 47.19 16.35 -2.51
N PHE A 14 46.69 17.50 -2.04
CA PHE A 14 46.02 17.61 -0.73
C PHE A 14 44.52 17.75 -0.97
N THR A 15 43.85 16.60 -1.07
CA THR A 15 42.39 16.53 -1.18
C THR A 15 41.78 16.83 0.19
N PHE A 16 40.97 17.87 0.29
CA PHE A 16 40.11 18.11 1.45
C PHE A 16 39.11 16.95 1.59
N ALA A 17 39.35 16.06 2.54
CA ALA A 17 38.39 15.06 2.96
C ALA A 17 37.27 15.73 3.77
N PHE A 18 36.19 16.14 3.10
CA PHE A 18 34.90 16.31 3.75
C PHE A 18 34.36 14.92 4.07
N SER A 19 34.70 14.42 5.26
CA SER A 19 34.09 13.23 5.82
C SER A 19 32.59 13.48 5.96
N ARG A 20 31.83 12.92 5.03
CA ARG A 20 30.39 12.72 5.19
C ARG A 20 30.23 11.84 6.42
N LEU A 21 29.67 12.40 7.51
CA LEU A 21 28.90 11.57 8.43
C LEU A 21 27.70 11.06 7.62
N ALA A 22 27.90 9.93 6.96
CA ALA A 22 26.80 9.07 6.59
C ALA A 22 26.15 8.68 7.93
N GLY A 23 25.07 9.40 8.28
CA GLY A 23 24.14 8.89 9.28
C GLY A 23 23.83 7.47 8.86
N ALA A 24 24.11 6.52 9.74
CA ALA A 24 23.68 5.15 9.55
C ALA A 24 22.15 5.18 9.57
N GLN A 25 21.56 5.43 8.41
CA GLN A 25 20.16 5.15 8.16
C GLN A 25 20.09 3.63 8.26
N THR A 26 19.81 3.12 9.46
CA THR A 26 19.37 1.74 9.61
C THR A 26 18.09 1.65 8.78
N ALA A 27 18.22 1.22 7.52
CA ALA A 27 17.11 0.80 6.72
C ALA A 27 16.47 -0.32 7.53
N ARG A 28 15.40 0.01 8.26
CA ARG A 28 14.54 -0.98 8.87
C ARG A 28 14.08 -1.79 7.66
N SER A 29 14.62 -2.99 7.50
CA SER A 29 14.10 -3.90 6.49
C SER A 29 12.65 -4.11 6.89
N ALA A 30 11.74 -3.39 6.25
CA ALA A 30 10.33 -3.66 6.36
C ALA A 30 10.19 -5.15 6.06
N GLU A 31 9.52 -5.88 6.94
CA GLU A 31 9.23 -7.28 6.70
C GLU A 31 8.42 -7.34 5.39
N ARG A 32 9.11 -7.62 4.28
CA ARG A 32 8.53 -7.70 2.94
C ARG A 32 7.88 -9.07 2.79
N HIS A 33 6.75 -9.25 3.46
CA HIS A 33 5.87 -10.36 3.14
C HIS A 33 4.99 -9.95 1.94
N PRO A 34 4.94 -10.73 0.85
CA PRO A 34 4.05 -10.42 -0.26
C PRO A 34 2.62 -10.26 0.27
N ASN A 35 1.96 -9.16 -0.11
CA ASN A 35 0.58 -8.80 0.25
C ASN A 35 0.32 -8.30 1.69
N LEU A 36 1.34 -8.07 2.52
CA LEU A 36 1.10 -7.45 3.85
C LEU A 36 0.95 -5.93 3.73
N PHE A 37 1.84 -5.29 2.98
CA PHE A 37 1.82 -3.87 2.65
C PHE A 37 2.30 -3.69 1.22
N VAL A 38 1.74 -2.72 0.48
CA VAL A 38 2.22 -2.32 -0.84
C VAL A 38 3.00 -1.02 -0.69
N ASP A 39 4.26 -1.02 -1.09
CA ASP A 39 5.11 0.18 -1.03
C ASP A 39 5.15 0.96 -2.35
N ALA A 40 5.78 2.14 -2.33
CA ALA A 40 5.85 3.04 -3.48
C ALA A 40 6.62 2.43 -4.66
N ASP A 41 7.65 1.63 -4.40
CA ASP A 41 8.46 0.99 -5.45
C ASP A 41 7.64 -0.13 -6.12
N GLU A 42 6.86 -0.88 -5.35
CA GLU A 42 5.93 -1.87 -5.86
C GLU A 42 4.83 -1.23 -6.72
N ILE A 43 4.25 -0.10 -6.29
CA ILE A 43 3.28 0.66 -7.09
C ILE A 43 3.92 1.13 -8.40
N ALA A 44 5.14 1.65 -8.36
CA ALA A 44 5.86 2.08 -9.56
C ALA A 44 6.11 0.90 -10.53
N ALA A 45 6.54 -0.24 -10.02
CA ALA A 45 6.77 -1.44 -10.81
C ALA A 45 5.48 -1.97 -11.45
N VAL A 46 4.37 -2.02 -10.70
CA VAL A 46 3.06 -2.42 -11.24
C VAL A 46 2.57 -1.41 -12.27
N ARG A 47 2.74 -0.11 -12.03
CA ARG A 47 2.33 0.95 -12.96
C ARG A 47 3.04 0.82 -14.31
N ALA A 48 4.34 0.53 -14.31
CA ALA A 48 5.10 0.30 -15.55
C ALA A 48 4.51 -0.88 -16.36
N LYS A 49 4.16 -1.97 -15.68
CA LYS A 49 3.54 -3.15 -16.31
C LYS A 49 2.14 -2.87 -16.85
N VAL A 50 1.34 -2.07 -16.12
CA VAL A 50 0.02 -1.60 -16.56
C VAL A 50 0.14 -0.73 -17.81
N GLN A 51 1.11 0.20 -17.84
CA GLN A 51 1.36 1.06 -19.00
C GLN A 51 1.82 0.27 -20.22
N ALA A 52 2.59 -0.81 -20.02
CA ALA A 52 2.99 -1.74 -21.06
C ALA A 52 1.85 -2.70 -21.50
N GLY A 53 0.67 -2.65 -20.86
CA GLY A 53 -0.45 -3.54 -21.15
C GLY A 53 -0.20 -5.01 -20.77
N GLU A 54 0.76 -5.28 -19.87
CA GLU A 54 1.12 -6.64 -19.47
C GLU A 54 -0.02 -7.34 -18.70
N SER A 55 -0.26 -8.60 -19.05
CA SER A 55 -1.13 -9.50 -18.27
C SER A 55 -0.35 -10.13 -17.10
N PRO A 56 -0.96 -10.33 -15.91
CA PRO A 56 -2.35 -10.02 -15.52
C PRO A 56 -2.54 -8.58 -15.00
N TRP A 57 -1.49 -7.76 -15.01
CA TRP A 57 -1.43 -6.46 -14.33
C TRP A 57 -2.46 -5.47 -14.83
N LYS A 58 -2.63 -5.33 -16.14
CA LYS A 58 -3.62 -4.41 -16.72
C LYS A 58 -5.05 -4.77 -16.29
N ALA A 59 -5.40 -6.05 -16.33
CA ALA A 59 -6.73 -6.51 -15.93
C ALA A 59 -6.99 -6.31 -14.43
N ALA A 60 -5.99 -6.54 -13.58
CA ALA A 60 -6.09 -6.31 -12.13
C ALA A 60 -6.24 -4.82 -11.82
N TYR A 61 -5.47 -3.95 -12.50
CA TYR A 61 -5.57 -2.50 -12.39
C TYR A 61 -6.95 -2.00 -12.79
N ASP A 62 -7.50 -2.47 -13.92
CA ASP A 62 -8.82 -2.03 -14.39
C ASP A 62 -9.92 -2.37 -13.37
N ARG A 63 -9.88 -3.58 -12.79
CA ARG A 63 -10.80 -3.99 -11.72
C ARG A 63 -10.66 -3.13 -10.46
N MET A 64 -9.42 -2.79 -10.09
CA MET A 64 -9.14 -1.92 -8.94
C MET A 64 -9.71 -0.52 -9.15
N ILE A 65 -9.52 0.08 -10.34
CA ILE A 65 -10.07 1.41 -10.67
C ILE A 65 -11.60 1.38 -10.67
N THR A 66 -12.24 0.33 -11.21
CA THR A 66 -13.69 0.18 -11.10
C THR A 66 -14.15 0.15 -9.64
N SER A 67 -13.48 -0.63 -8.79
CA SER A 67 -13.81 -0.73 -7.37
C SER A 67 -13.60 0.61 -6.63
N ALA A 68 -12.59 1.38 -7.01
CA ALA A 68 -12.35 2.71 -6.45
C ALA A 68 -13.47 3.70 -6.84
N ASN A 69 -13.92 3.67 -8.09
CA ASN A 69 -15.03 4.50 -8.55
C ASN A 69 -16.37 4.11 -7.87
N GLU A 70 -16.62 2.82 -7.66
CA GLU A 70 -17.78 2.35 -6.90
C GLU A 70 -17.71 2.84 -5.44
N ALA A 71 -16.53 2.80 -4.82
CA ALA A 71 -16.31 3.28 -3.46
C ALA A 71 -16.58 4.79 -3.28
N LEU A 72 -16.32 5.63 -4.29
CA LEU A 72 -16.64 7.06 -4.24
C LEU A 72 -18.15 7.34 -4.09
N SER A 73 -19.00 6.43 -4.55
CA SER A 73 -20.46 6.58 -4.49
C SER A 73 -21.09 5.77 -3.35
N ALA A 74 -20.29 5.02 -2.59
CA ALA A 74 -20.79 4.17 -1.52
C ALA A 74 -21.22 5.01 -0.31
N PRO A 75 -22.33 4.68 0.35
CA PRO A 75 -22.70 5.33 1.59
C PRO A 75 -21.66 5.03 2.68
N LEU A 76 -21.35 6.03 3.51
CA LEU A 76 -20.54 5.81 4.70
C LEU A 76 -21.26 4.85 5.64
N GLN A 77 -20.55 3.82 6.10
CA GLN A 77 -21.06 2.86 7.07
C GLN A 77 -20.31 2.99 8.40
N SER A 78 -20.99 2.62 9.47
CA SER A 78 -20.47 2.59 10.84
C SER A 78 -21.23 1.54 11.64
N VAL A 79 -20.80 1.29 12.88
CA VAL A 79 -21.52 0.43 13.84
C VAL A 79 -22.95 0.90 14.13
N THR A 80 -23.27 2.17 13.84
CA THR A 80 -24.61 2.72 14.05
C THR A 80 -25.49 2.68 12.78
N SER A 81 -25.02 2.07 11.69
CA SER A 81 -25.71 2.10 10.37
C SER A 81 -26.88 1.12 10.23
N GLY A 82 -27.45 0.64 11.33
CA GLY A 82 -28.69 -0.16 11.33
C GLY A 82 -28.53 -1.66 11.59
N GLY A 83 -27.35 -2.09 12.07
CA GLY A 83 -27.15 -3.45 12.59
C GLY A 83 -27.84 -3.69 13.94
N PRO A 84 -28.01 -4.95 14.36
CA PRO A 84 -28.48 -5.25 15.71
C PRO A 84 -27.54 -4.65 16.76
N MET A 85 -28.13 -4.04 17.79
CA MET A 85 -27.43 -3.40 18.90
C MET A 85 -26.71 -4.41 19.79
N HIS A 86 -25.44 -4.16 20.13
CA HIS A 86 -24.63 -5.06 20.95
C HIS A 86 -25.34 -5.43 22.27
N PRO A 87 -25.23 -6.68 22.78
CA PRO A 87 -26.00 -7.16 23.94
C PRO A 87 -25.80 -6.38 25.25
N ASN A 88 -24.70 -5.65 25.38
CA ASN A 88 -24.42 -4.83 26.56
C ASN A 88 -25.15 -3.46 26.55
N GLY A 89 -25.83 -3.12 25.46
CA GLY A 89 -26.62 -1.91 25.38
C GLY A 89 -25.92 -0.67 24.80
N ASP A 90 -24.69 -0.79 24.29
CA ASP A 90 -24.01 0.31 23.60
C ASP A 90 -24.07 0.11 22.07
N ILE A 91 -24.50 1.15 21.35
CA ILE A 91 -24.55 1.15 19.88
C ILE A 91 -23.17 1.41 19.24
N HIS A 92 -22.20 1.88 20.03
CA HIS A 92 -20.83 2.11 19.56
C HIS A 92 -19.94 0.89 19.67
N ASP A 93 -20.39 -0.16 20.34
CA ASP A 93 -19.65 -1.41 20.46
C ASP A 93 -19.84 -2.28 19.23
N TYR A 94 -18.72 -2.63 18.59
CA TYR A 94 -18.71 -3.52 17.44
C TYR A 94 -19.23 -4.91 17.81
N TRP A 95 -20.22 -5.39 17.08
CA TRP A 95 -20.75 -6.75 17.20
C TRP A 95 -20.52 -7.54 15.92
N ASN A 96 -19.99 -8.76 16.03
CA ASN A 96 -20.12 -9.78 14.99
C ASN A 96 -20.49 -11.15 15.57
N ILE A 97 -21.06 -12.01 14.72
CA ILE A 97 -21.11 -13.44 14.97
C ILE A 97 -19.87 -14.07 14.34
N TYR A 98 -19.05 -14.71 15.18
CA TYR A 98 -17.97 -15.54 14.70
C TYR A 98 -18.55 -16.83 14.09
N VAL A 99 -18.17 -17.11 12.85
CA VAL A 99 -18.36 -18.41 12.21
C VAL A 99 -17.00 -19.05 11.98
N ALA A 100 -16.87 -20.32 12.36
CA ALA A 100 -15.63 -21.06 12.15
C ALA A 100 -15.31 -21.19 10.64
N PRO A 101 -14.02 -21.31 10.26
CA PRO A 101 -13.63 -21.53 8.88
C PRO A 101 -14.39 -22.72 8.24
N GLY A 102 -14.97 -22.51 7.06
CA GLY A 102 -15.75 -23.53 6.35
C GLY A 102 -17.22 -23.62 6.76
N GLN A 103 -17.68 -22.83 7.74
CA GLN A 103 -19.10 -22.73 8.08
C GLN A 103 -19.72 -21.46 7.51
N LYS A 104 -20.93 -21.59 6.96
CA LYS A 104 -21.76 -20.45 6.57
C LYS A 104 -22.50 -19.97 7.81
N PRO A 105 -22.61 -18.66 8.05
CA PRO A 105 -23.49 -18.16 9.10
C PRO A 105 -24.92 -18.65 8.89
N PRO A 106 -25.70 -18.81 9.98
CA PRO A 106 -27.09 -19.22 9.91
C PRO A 106 -27.95 -18.33 8.98
N ASN A 107 -27.57 -17.07 8.80
CA ASN A 107 -28.08 -16.14 7.80
C ASN A 107 -26.91 -15.23 7.32
N PRO A 108 -26.75 -14.88 6.03
CA PRO A 108 -25.84 -13.81 5.57
C PRO A 108 -25.95 -12.48 6.35
N ASP A 109 -27.10 -12.16 6.95
CA ASP A 109 -27.28 -10.97 7.80
C ASP A 109 -26.81 -11.17 9.25
N ALA A 110 -26.37 -12.38 9.62
CA ALA A 110 -25.79 -12.64 10.94
C ALA A 110 -24.42 -11.96 11.11
N HIS A 111 -23.86 -11.42 10.04
CA HIS A 111 -22.63 -10.63 10.06
C HIS A 111 -22.87 -9.18 10.51
N HIS A 112 -23.65 -8.97 11.58
CA HIS A 112 -23.93 -7.70 12.30
C HIS A 112 -23.17 -6.47 11.75
N ASP A 113 -22.10 -6.02 12.42
CA ASP A 113 -21.27 -4.91 11.97
C ASP A 113 -20.15 -5.34 11.01
N ALA A 114 -19.95 -6.64 10.83
CA ALA A 114 -18.90 -7.18 9.97
C ALA A 114 -19.10 -6.78 8.50
N ASN A 115 -20.35 -6.71 8.02
CA ASN A 115 -20.65 -6.23 6.67
C ASN A 115 -20.27 -4.75 6.50
N ALA A 116 -20.64 -3.90 7.47
CA ALA A 116 -20.28 -2.48 7.48
C ALA A 116 -18.76 -2.27 7.55
N GLN A 117 -18.09 -3.04 8.40
CA GLN A 117 -16.63 -3.01 8.56
C GLN A 117 -15.90 -3.47 7.28
N GLN A 118 -16.38 -4.51 6.61
CA GLN A 118 -15.84 -4.94 5.33
C GLN A 118 -16.08 -3.90 4.22
N GLY A 119 -17.27 -3.30 4.17
CA GLY A 119 -17.60 -2.24 3.23
C GLY A 119 -16.66 -1.03 3.36
N VAL A 120 -16.51 -0.50 4.57
CA VAL A 120 -15.59 0.63 4.85
C VAL A 120 -14.14 0.24 4.60
N SER A 121 -13.69 -0.91 5.09
CA SER A 121 -12.30 -1.36 4.88
C SER A 121 -11.97 -1.56 3.40
N GLY A 122 -12.91 -2.08 2.61
CA GLY A 122 -12.77 -2.22 1.17
C GLY A 122 -12.73 -0.87 0.47
N ALA A 123 -13.67 0.02 0.79
CA ALA A 123 -13.74 1.36 0.21
C ALA A 123 -12.44 2.16 0.46
N VAL A 124 -11.97 2.21 1.71
CA VAL A 124 -10.72 2.90 2.06
C VAL A 124 -9.52 2.32 1.31
N ARG A 125 -9.45 0.98 1.19
CA ARG A 125 -8.37 0.33 0.44
C ARG A 125 -8.39 0.73 -1.03
N TYR A 126 -9.55 0.68 -1.69
CA TYR A 126 -9.65 0.99 -3.12
C TYR A 126 -9.45 2.48 -3.42
N LEU A 127 -9.97 3.37 -2.57
CA LEU A 127 -9.72 4.81 -2.69
C LEU A 127 -8.23 5.14 -2.50
N GLY A 128 -7.59 4.56 -1.47
CA GLY A 128 -6.17 4.74 -1.22
C GLY A 128 -5.28 4.22 -2.35
N LEU A 129 -5.58 3.02 -2.88
CA LEU A 129 -4.87 2.48 -4.04
C LEU A 129 -5.14 3.31 -5.30
N GLY A 130 -6.39 3.74 -5.51
CA GLY A 130 -6.79 4.63 -6.61
C GLY A 130 -5.94 5.89 -6.61
N TYR A 131 -5.89 6.61 -5.48
CA TYR A 131 -5.03 7.77 -5.28
C TYR A 131 -3.55 7.46 -5.54
N ALA A 132 -3.03 6.37 -4.97
CA ALA A 132 -1.62 6.05 -5.09
C ALA A 132 -1.20 5.72 -6.54
N PHE A 133 -2.09 5.15 -7.36
CA PHE A 133 -1.82 4.86 -8.77
C PHE A 133 -2.01 6.05 -9.70
N THR A 134 -2.99 6.93 -9.45
CA THR A 134 -3.40 8.00 -10.38
C THR A 134 -2.98 9.40 -9.94
N GLY A 135 -2.76 9.61 -8.65
CA GLY A 135 -2.61 10.94 -8.03
C GLY A 135 -3.93 11.72 -7.92
N ASP A 136 -5.06 11.10 -8.22
CA ASP A 136 -6.37 11.75 -8.24
C ASP A 136 -6.96 11.87 -6.83
N SER A 137 -7.31 13.10 -6.43
CA SER A 137 -7.69 13.47 -5.06
C SER A 137 -9.20 13.67 -4.86
N LYS A 138 -9.98 13.37 -5.89
CA LYS A 138 -11.45 13.48 -5.90
C LYS A 138 -12.14 12.44 -5.02
#